data_AF-A0A2S9G4U1-F1
#
_entry.id   AF-A0A2S9G4U1-F1
#
_cell.length_a   1.000
_cell.length_b   1.000
_cell.length_c   1.000
_cell.angle_alpha   90.00
_cell.angle_beta   90.00
_cell.angle_gamma   90.00
#
_symmetry.space_group_name_H-M   'P 1'
#
loop_
_entity.id
_entity.type
_entity.pdbx_description
1 polymer ?
#
loop_
_entity_poly.entity_id
_entity_poly.type
_entity_poly.pdbx_seq_one_letter_code
_entity_poly.pdbx_strand_id
1 'polypeptide(L)'
;GCKRMLVSSDYYPALQRDNCKLIDWPIATLSPAGIRTSDGVEPHLDAIVFATGYDVHLSGPPFPVTGIGGRSLQQEWADHAEAYK
;
A
#
# COMPACT_ATOMS: atom_id res chain seq x y z
N GLY A 1 17.61 -8.48 4.77
CA GLY A 1 16.42 -7.61 4.82
C GLY A 1 16.42 -6.72 3.61
N CYS A 2 15.40 -6.81 2.75
CA CYS A 2 15.29 -6.06 1.49
C CYS A 2 14.12 -5.04 1.52
N LYS A 3 13.64 -4.71 2.72
CA LYS A 3 12.63 -3.68 2.99
C LYS A 3 13.23 -2.61 3.89
N ARG A 4 12.69 -1.39 3.85
CA ARG A 4 13.10 -0.29 4.73
C ARG A 4 12.95 -0.73 6.19
N MET A 5 13.99 -0.53 7.00
CA MET A 5 13.94 -0.89 8.42
C MET A 5 12.91 -0.03 9.16
N LEU A 6 12.06 -0.70 9.95
CA LEU A 6 11.12 -0.07 10.87
C LEU A 6 11.68 -0.23 12.28
N VAL A 7 11.72 0.88 13.03
CA VAL A 7 12.19 0.89 14.42
C VAL A 7 11.06 1.46 15.28
N SER A 8 10.53 0.65 16.19
CA SER A 8 9.48 1.04 17.14
C SER A 8 9.58 0.20 18.40
N SER A 9 9.55 0.86 19.57
CA SER A 9 9.42 0.19 20.87
C SER A 9 7.99 -0.26 21.16
N ASP A 10 7.00 0.31 20.47
CA ASP A 10 5.60 0.27 20.88
C ASP A 10 4.75 -0.72 20.06
N TYR A 11 5.26 -1.17 18.91
CA TYR A 11 4.53 -2.03 17.97
C TYR A 11 4.10 -3.36 18.60
N TYR A 12 5.06 -4.14 19.15
CA TYR A 12 4.73 -5.43 19.75
C TYR A 12 3.92 -5.33 21.05
N PRO A 13 4.17 -4.36 21.95
CA PRO A 13 3.28 -4.11 23.08
C PRO A 13 1.85 -3.76 22.68
N ALA A 14 1.66 -3.00 21.59
CA ALA A 14 0.32 -2.65 21.12
C ALA A 14 -0.49 -3.87 20.68
N LEU A 15 0.14 -4.85 20.03
CA LEU A 15 -0.51 -6.10 19.60
C LEU A 15 -0.98 -6.99 20.75
N GLN A 16 -0.44 -6.79 21.97
CA GLN A 16 -0.78 -7.59 23.15
C GLN A 16 -1.89 -6.98 24.00
N ARG A 17 -2.38 -5.78 23.68
CA ARG A 17 -3.46 -5.13 24.43
C ARG A 17 -4.79 -5.82 24.17
N ASP A 18 -5.65 -5.91 25.19
CA ASP A 18 -6.97 -6.56 25.09
C ASP A 18 -7.89 -5.96 24.01
N ASN A 19 -7.65 -4.71 23.62
CA ASN A 19 -8.39 -4.00 22.58
C ASN A 19 -7.76 -4.11 21.18
N CYS A 20 -6.71 -4.91 21.02
CA CYS A 20 -6.07 -5.14 19.73
C CYS A 20 -6.34 -6.58 19.27
N LYS A 21 -6.79 -6.72 18.02
CA LYS A 21 -6.95 -8.02 17.38
C LYS A 21 -6.16 -8.04 16.08
N LEU A 22 -5.22 -8.97 15.98
CA LEU A 22 -4.55 -9.30 14.72
C LEU A 22 -5.47 -10.22 13.90
N ILE A 23 -5.72 -9.84 12.65
CA ILE A 23 -6.48 -10.65 11.70
C ILE A 23 -5.56 -10.88 10.49
N ASP A 24 -5.20 -12.14 10.26
CA ASP A 24 -4.29 -12.59 9.20
C ASP A 24 -5.02 -13.31 8.05
N TRP A 25 -6.34 -13.48 8.16
CA TRP A 25 -7.19 -13.98 7.08
C TRP A 25 -7.32 -12.96 5.94
N PRO A 26 -7.25 -13.40 4.66
CA PRO A 26 -7.51 -12.54 3.52
C PRO A 26 -8.86 -11.81 3.59
N ILE A 27 -8.89 -10.59 3.07
CA ILE A 27 -10.12 -9.82 2.91
C ILE A 27 -10.90 -10.41 1.73
N ALA A 28 -12.16 -10.81 1.96
CA ALA A 28 -13.06 -11.29 0.92
C ALA A 28 -13.83 -10.13 0.26
N THR A 29 -14.37 -9.22 1.07
CA THR A 29 -15.07 -8.01 0.56
C THR A 29 -15.21 -6.96 1.66
N LEU A 30 -15.43 -5.71 1.27
CA LEU A 30 -16.01 -4.68 2.14
C LEU A 30 -17.53 -4.89 2.25
N SER A 31 -18.10 -4.53 3.38
CA SER A 31 -19.55 -4.50 3.61
C SER A 31 -19.96 -3.17 4.24
N PRO A 32 -21.26 -2.82 4.28
CA PRO A 32 -21.73 -1.64 4.99
C PRO A 32 -21.42 -1.65 6.50
N ALA A 33 -21.24 -2.83 7.10
CA ALA A 33 -20.94 -2.97 8.52
C ALA A 33 -19.43 -3.00 8.82
N GLY A 34 -18.58 -3.30 7.84
CA GLY A 34 -17.13 -3.39 8.02
C GLY A 34 -16.42 -4.20 6.93
N ILE A 35 -15.68 -5.23 7.34
CA ILE A 35 -14.87 -6.06 6.43
C ILE A 35 -15.26 -7.51 6.61
N ARG A 36 -15.48 -8.25 5.52
CA ARG A 36 -15.63 -9.71 5.56
C ARG A 36 -14.32 -10.38 5.22
N THR A 37 -13.86 -11.28 6.08
CA THR A 37 -12.67 -12.11 5.88
C THR A 37 -13.02 -13.44 5.24
N SER A 38 -12.04 -14.11 4.63
CA SER A 38 -12.26 -15.35 3.86
C SER A 38 -12.71 -16.55 4.70
N ASP A 39 -12.51 -16.50 6.02
CA ASP A 39 -13.01 -17.48 6.99
C ASP A 39 -14.51 -17.28 7.33
N GLY A 40 -15.15 -16.26 6.74
CA GLY A 40 -16.58 -15.99 6.92
C GLY A 40 -16.90 -15.07 8.11
N VAL A 41 -15.89 -14.59 8.84
CA VAL A 41 -16.07 -13.62 9.92
C VAL A 41 -16.24 -12.21 9.34
N GLU A 42 -17.06 -11.39 9.99
CA GLU A 42 -17.30 -9.99 9.60
C GLU A 42 -17.11 -9.08 10.81
N PRO A 43 -15.88 -8.58 11.07
CA PRO A 43 -15.68 -7.55 12.08
C PRO A 43 -16.43 -6.27 11.69
N HIS A 44 -17.30 -5.82 12.59
CA HIS A 44 -17.99 -4.54 12.43
C HIS A 44 -17.06 -3.39 12.78
N LEU A 45 -17.00 -2.39 11.91
CA LEU A 45 -16.05 -1.28 12.00
C LEU A 45 -16.76 0.02 11.64
N ASP A 46 -16.61 1.04 12.48
CA ASP A 46 -17.10 2.40 12.19
C ASP A 46 -16.12 3.19 11.29
N ALA A 47 -14.85 2.78 11.26
CA ALA A 47 -13.80 3.44 10.49
C ALA A 47 -12.78 2.42 9.94
N ILE A 48 -12.29 2.67 8.73
CA ILE A 48 -11.27 1.85 8.04
C ILE A 48 -10.12 2.77 7.61
N VAL A 49 -8.90 2.42 8.00
CA VAL A 49 -7.68 3.17 7.65
C VAL A 49 -6.83 2.38 6.66
N PHE A 50 -6.64 2.93 5.45
CA PHE A 50 -5.79 2.33 4.43
C PHE A 50 -4.32 2.71 4.64
N ALA A 51 -3.60 1.92 5.44
CA ALA A 51 -2.15 2.03 5.60
C ALA A 51 -1.38 1.29 4.48
N THR A 52 -1.86 1.37 3.24
CA THR A 52 -1.38 0.58 2.07
C THR A 52 -0.17 1.18 1.36
N GLY A 53 0.40 2.28 1.86
CA GLY A 53 1.57 2.92 1.29
C GLY A 53 1.25 3.85 0.10
N TYR A 54 2.17 3.92 -0.86
CA TYR A 54 2.11 4.81 -2.01
C TYR A 54 2.35 4.03 -3.30
N ASP A 55 1.80 4.51 -4.41
CA ASP A 55 2.26 4.09 -5.72
C ASP A 55 3.65 4.70 -5.96
N VAL A 56 4.68 3.86 -5.81
CA VAL A 56 6.09 4.21 -5.99
C VAL A 56 6.64 3.70 -7.33
N HIS A 57 5.84 2.97 -8.12
CA HIS A 57 6.31 2.21 -9.26
C HIS A 57 5.34 2.33 -10.45
N LEU A 58 5.87 2.84 -11.58
CA LEU A 58 5.47 2.53 -12.96
C LEU A 58 4.40 3.40 -13.64
N SER A 59 3.93 4.49 -13.03
CA SER A 59 2.97 5.40 -13.70
C SER A 59 3.63 6.47 -14.59
N GLY A 60 4.96 6.46 -14.71
CA GLY A 60 5.72 7.56 -15.31
C GLY A 60 5.66 8.83 -14.46
N PRO A 61 6.06 10.00 -15.01
CA PRO A 61 5.93 11.26 -14.29
C PRO A 61 4.46 11.59 -13.98
N PRO A 62 4.16 12.33 -12.89
CA PRO A 62 2.79 12.67 -12.51
C PRO A 62 2.10 13.65 -13.48
N PHE A 63 2.82 14.10 -14.50
CA PHE A 63 2.35 14.96 -15.58
C PHE A 63 3.08 14.61 -16.88
N PRO A 64 2.51 14.92 -18.06
CA PRO A 64 3.15 14.65 -19.34
C PRO A 64 4.51 15.38 -19.46
N VAL A 65 5.56 14.64 -19.83
CA VAL A 65 6.89 15.20 -20.10
C VAL A 65 7.33 14.78 -21.49
N THR A 66 7.71 15.76 -22.30
CA THR A 66 8.18 15.55 -23.67
C THR A 66 9.65 15.96 -23.78
N GLY A 67 10.50 15.03 -24.22
CA GLY A 67 11.91 15.26 -24.50
C GLY A 67 12.18 15.65 -25.95
N ILE A 68 13.47 15.65 -26.30
CA ILE A 68 13.95 15.97 -27.65
C ILE A 68 13.36 14.96 -28.66
N GLY A 69 12.90 15.46 -29.81
CA GLY A 69 12.31 14.63 -30.86
C GLY A 69 10.89 14.12 -30.55
N GLY A 70 10.20 14.72 -29.57
CA GLY A 70 8.82 14.35 -29.24
C GLY A 70 8.68 13.09 -28.37
N ARG A 71 9.79 12.60 -27.79
CA ARG A 71 9.79 11.40 -26.93
C ARG A 71 9.01 11.65 -25.64
N SER A 72 8.11 10.74 -25.30
CA SER A 72 7.34 10.79 -24.05
C SER A 72 8.09 10.09 -22.92
N LEU A 73 8.37 10.79 -21.83
CA LEU A 73 9.03 10.19 -20.66
C LEU A 73 8.20 9.05 -20.05
N GLN A 74 6.87 9.13 -20.16
CA GLN A 74 5.99 8.07 -19.68
C GLN A 74 6.17 6.76 -20.47
N GLN A 75 6.42 6.84 -21.78
CA GLN A 75 6.68 5.66 -22.60
C GLN A 75 8.07 5.07 -22.30
N GLU A 76 9.07 5.93 -22.12
CA GLU A 76 10.45 5.52 -21.83
C GLU A 76 10.56 4.84 -20.45
N TRP A 77 9.81 5.31 -19.45
CA TRP A 77 9.81 4.75 -18.11
C TRP A 77 8.75 3.66 -17.87
N ALA A 78 8.07 3.18 -18.92
CA ALA A 78 7.02 2.17 -18.79
C ALA A 78 7.53 0.85 -18.20
N ASP A 79 8.74 0.44 -18.61
CA ASP A 79 9.37 -0.80 -18.14
C ASP A 79 10.41 -0.55 -17.04
N HIS A 80 11.25 0.48 -17.19
CA HIS A 80 12.30 0.81 -16.23
C HIS A 80 12.61 2.31 -16.23
N ALA A 81 12.55 2.93 -15.04
CA ALA A 81 12.96 4.32 -14.87
C ALA A 81 14.47 4.39 -14.57
N GLU A 82 15.19 5.19 -15.36
CA GLU A 82 16.64 5.39 -15.23
C GLU A 82 17.03 6.87 -15.21
N ALA A 83 18.19 7.17 -14.62
CA ALA A 83 18.79 8.50 -14.58
C ALA A 83 20.32 8.40 -14.51
N TYR A 84 21.02 9.43 -15.00
CA TYR A 84 22.48 9.54 -14.97
C TYR A 84 22.90 10.74 -14.11
N LYS A 85 24.01 10.61 -13.36
CA LYS A 85 24.57 11.64 -12.49
C LYS A 85 26.01 11.97 -12.89
#